data_AF-A0AAD7T0T2-F1
#
_entry.id   AF-A0AAD7T0T2-F1
#
_cell.length_a   1.000
_cell.length_b   1.000
_cell.length_c   1.000
_cell.angle_alpha   90.00
_cell.angle_beta   90.00
_cell.angle_gamma   90.00
#
_symmetry.space_group_name_H-M   'P 1'
#
loop_
_entity.id
_entity.type
_entity.pdbx_description
1 polymer ?
#
loop_
_entity_poly.entity_id
_entity_poly.type
_entity_poly.pdbx_seq_one_letter_code
_entity_poly.pdbx_strand_id
1 'polypeptide(L)'
;MLDSQAFRVSLTHCSWQCMKAFLLSEKRALGIFGSEHELPDNLSTNQWSLLEKTITVLVPFEELTRQVSSSDASASDVIPAVTVLQRLLAKETDEDRGIRTLYWQL
;
A
#
# COMPACT_ATOMS: atom_id res chain seq x y z
N MET A 1 -18.66 -25.78 14.09
CA MET A 1 -17.38 -25.23 14.56
C MET A 1 -16.50 -24.72 13.41
N LEU A 2 -17.10 -24.30 12.29
CA LEU A 2 -16.45 -23.74 11.12
C LEU A 2 -17.11 -22.38 10.88
N ASP A 3 -16.60 -21.29 11.47
CA ASP A 3 -16.98 -19.93 11.01
C ASP A 3 -16.14 -18.80 11.62
N SER A 4 -15.44 -19.06 12.73
CA SER A 4 -14.63 -18.00 13.36
C SER A 4 -13.43 -17.58 12.52
N GLN A 5 -12.87 -18.50 11.71
CA GLN A 5 -11.73 -18.22 10.85
C GLN A 5 -12.16 -17.51 9.56
N ALA A 6 -13.22 -18.00 8.89
CA ALA A 6 -13.81 -17.39 7.70
C ALA A 6 -14.27 -15.93 7.92
N PHE A 7 -14.85 -15.65 9.09
CA PHE A 7 -15.25 -14.30 9.48
C PHE A 7 -14.04 -13.36 9.68
N ARG A 8 -12.94 -13.86 10.26
CA ARG A 8 -11.68 -13.08 10.41
C ARG A 8 -10.99 -12.82 9.07
N VAL A 9 -11.05 -13.75 8.11
CA VAL A 9 -10.58 -13.53 6.74
C VAL A 9 -11.36 -12.42 6.07
N SER A 10 -12.70 -12.45 6.21
CA SER A 10 -13.59 -11.49 5.57
C SER A 10 -13.39 -10.08 6.11
N LEU A 11 -13.13 -9.93 7.41
CA LEU A 11 -12.85 -8.64 8.05
C LEU A 11 -11.52 -8.02 7.60
N THR A 12 -10.43 -8.80 7.56
CA THR A 12 -9.11 -8.30 7.17
C THR A 12 -9.02 -7.95 5.68
N HIS A 13 -9.69 -8.73 4.83
CA HIS A 13 -9.83 -8.45 3.40
C HIS A 13 -10.65 -7.17 3.14
N CYS A 14 -11.74 -6.96 3.89
CA CYS A 14 -12.56 -5.76 3.77
C CYS A 14 -11.81 -4.49 4.18
N SER A 15 -11.04 -4.53 5.28
CA SER A 15 -10.21 -3.40 5.71
C SER A 15 -9.20 -2.97 4.64
N TRP A 16 -8.58 -3.92 3.94
CA TRP A 16 -7.61 -3.64 2.89
C TRP A 16 -8.24 -3.02 1.64
N GLN A 17 -9.36 -3.59 1.19
CA GLN A 17 -10.11 -3.07 0.06
C GLN A 17 -10.62 -1.65 0.34
N CYS A 18 -11.09 -1.38 1.56
CA CYS A 18 -11.47 -0.05 2.00
C CYS A 18 -10.31 0.94 1.91
N MET A 19 -9.10 0.57 2.34
CA MET A 19 -7.94 1.46 2.30
C MET A 19 -7.52 1.81 0.87
N LYS A 20 -7.47 0.83 -0.05
CA LYS A 20 -7.20 1.10 -1.47
C LYS A 20 -8.28 1.97 -2.11
N ALA A 21 -9.55 1.68 -1.83
CA ALA A 21 -10.68 2.43 -2.37
C ALA A 21 -10.67 3.89 -1.91
N PHE A 22 -10.36 4.14 -0.64
CA PHE A 22 -10.22 5.48 -0.09
C PHE A 22 -9.12 6.27 -0.83
N LEU A 23 -7.91 5.71 -0.92
CA LEU A 23 -6.77 6.38 -1.58
C LEU A 23 -7.05 6.71 -3.06
N LEU A 24 -7.72 5.81 -3.79
CA LEU A 24 -8.13 6.06 -5.18
C LEU A 24 -9.24 7.11 -5.29
N SER A 25 -10.18 7.14 -4.34
CA SER A 25 -11.25 8.13 -4.29
C SER A 25 -10.70 9.53 -4.03
N GLU A 26 -9.71 9.65 -3.14
CA GLU A 26 -9.04 10.90 -2.83
C GLU A 26 -8.24 11.42 -4.04
N LYS A 27 -7.47 10.54 -4.71
CA LYS A 27 -6.78 10.87 -5.96
C LYS A 27 -7.75 11.42 -7.02
N ARG A 28 -8.91 10.77 -7.19
CA ARG A 28 -9.93 11.19 -8.16
C ARG A 28 -10.53 12.54 -7.78
N ALA A 29 -10.88 12.74 -6.52
CA ALA A 29 -11.47 13.99 -6.03
C ALA A 29 -10.53 15.17 -6.23
N LEU A 30 -9.24 14.98 -5.91
CA LEU A 30 -8.19 15.98 -6.13
C LEU A 30 -7.94 16.24 -7.63
N GLY A 31 -8.01 15.20 -8.47
CA GLY A 31 -7.89 15.35 -9.92
C GLY A 31 -9.02 16.18 -10.54
N ILE A 32 -10.26 15.98 -10.08
CA ILE A 32 -11.43 16.78 -10.52
C ILE A 32 -11.26 18.22 -10.04
N PHE A 33 -10.93 18.43 -8.77
CA PHE A 33 -10.74 19.76 -8.21
C PHE A 33 -9.61 20.55 -8.90
N GLY A 34 -8.50 19.87 -9.25
CA GLY A 34 -7.40 20.48 -10.00
C GLY A 34 -7.70 20.80 -11.46
N SER A 35 -8.79 20.26 -12.02
CA SER A 35 -9.26 20.63 -13.35
C SER A 35 -10.12 21.89 -13.36
N GLU A 36 -10.75 22.23 -12.24
CA GLU A 36 -11.64 23.39 -12.11
C GLU A 36 -10.99 24.59 -11.39
N HIS A 37 -9.93 24.36 -10.61
CA HIS A 37 -9.20 25.40 -9.87
C HIS A 37 -7.69 25.26 -10.05
N GLU A 38 -6.98 26.40 -10.20
CA GLU A 38 -5.52 26.46 -10.04
C GLU A 38 -5.18 26.12 -8.58
N LEU A 39 -4.92 24.84 -8.38
CA LEU A 39 -4.51 24.29 -7.11
C LEU A 39 -3.11 24.85 -6.74
N PRO A 40 -2.91 25.42 -5.54
CA PRO A 40 -1.64 26.02 -5.15
C PRO A 40 -0.56 24.94 -5.07
N ASP A 41 0.47 24.98 -5.94
CA ASP A 41 1.57 23.99 -6.08
C ASP A 41 1.25 22.65 -5.41
N ASN A 42 0.13 22.07 -5.81
CA ASN A 42 -0.51 20.99 -5.07
C ASN A 42 0.29 19.74 -5.30
N LEU A 43 0.68 19.09 -4.19
CA LEU A 43 1.27 17.76 -4.20
C LEU A 43 2.21 17.59 -5.41
N SER A 44 3.38 18.23 -5.35
CA SER A 44 4.50 18.04 -6.28
C SER A 44 4.46 16.64 -6.89
N THR A 45 4.70 16.47 -8.19
CA THR A 45 4.70 15.16 -8.91
C THR A 45 5.26 13.98 -8.09
N ASN A 46 6.21 14.26 -7.21
CA ASN A 46 6.79 13.37 -6.20
C ASN A 46 5.76 12.76 -5.22
N GLN A 47 4.82 13.55 -4.70
CA GLN A 47 3.74 13.13 -3.81
C GLN A 47 2.73 12.21 -4.50
N TRP A 48 2.40 12.49 -5.77
CA TRP A 48 1.57 11.59 -6.58
C TRP A 48 2.28 10.26 -6.86
N SER A 49 3.58 10.32 -7.17
CA SER A 49 4.43 9.15 -7.31
C SER A 49 4.50 8.34 -6.00
N LEU A 50 4.59 8.99 -4.84
CA LEU A 50 4.54 8.34 -3.53
C LEU A 50 3.21 7.63 -3.26
N LEU A 51 2.08 8.26 -3.62
CA LEU A 51 0.76 7.64 -3.49
C LEU A 51 0.64 6.39 -4.37
N GLU A 52 1.11 6.45 -5.62
CA GLU A 52 1.14 5.31 -6.52
C GLU A 52 2.04 4.19 -6.00
N LYS A 53 3.25 4.52 -5.53
CA LYS A 53 4.16 3.57 -4.86
C LYS A 53 3.51 2.92 -3.65
N THR A 54 2.78 3.70 -2.84
CA THR A 54 2.04 3.19 -1.68
C THR A 54 1.01 2.17 -2.13
N ILE A 55 0.19 2.48 -3.14
CA ILE A 55 -0.80 1.53 -3.70
C ILE A 55 -0.11 0.26 -4.23
N THR A 56 1.05 0.38 -4.90
CA THR A 56 1.82 -0.77 -5.39
C THR A 56 2.33 -1.65 -4.25
N VAL A 57 2.86 -1.05 -3.18
CA VAL A 57 3.28 -1.79 -1.98
C VAL A 57 2.08 -2.46 -1.32
N LEU A 58 0.87 -1.89 -1.43
CA LEU A 58 -0.31 -2.52 -0.86
C LEU A 58 -0.76 -3.82 -1.60
N VAL A 59 -0.27 -4.10 -2.81
CA VAL A 59 -0.65 -5.32 -3.54
C VAL A 59 -0.11 -6.61 -2.89
N PRO A 60 1.20 -6.76 -2.61
CA PRO A 60 1.74 -7.98 -1.99
C PRO A 60 1.24 -8.22 -0.56
N PHE A 61 0.90 -7.16 0.18
CA PHE A 61 0.29 -7.30 1.51
C PHE A 61 -1.12 -7.88 1.44
N GLU A 62 -1.92 -7.52 0.43
CA GLU A 62 -3.22 -8.14 0.19
C GLU A 62 -3.07 -9.64 -0.03
N GLU A 63 -2.16 -10.02 -0.92
CA GLU A 63 -1.96 -11.41 -1.32
C GLU A 63 -1.46 -12.25 -0.14
N LEU A 64 -0.53 -11.73 0.65
CA LEU A 64 -0.02 -12.43 1.82
C LEU A 64 -1.05 -12.51 2.94
N THR A 65 -1.80 -11.43 3.19
CA THR A 65 -2.90 -11.44 4.18
C THR A 65 -3.97 -12.46 3.78
N ARG A 66 -4.26 -12.58 2.48
CA ARG A 66 -5.18 -13.60 1.93
C ARG A 66 -4.66 -15.02 2.15
N GLN A 67 -3.38 -15.25 1.90
CA GLN A 67 -2.74 -16.55 2.09
C GLN A 67 -2.74 -16.99 3.56
N VAL A 68 -2.28 -16.13 4.48
CA VAL A 68 -2.21 -16.47 5.92
C VAL A 68 -3.58 -16.53 6.60
N SER A 69 -4.61 -15.94 5.97
CA SER A 69 -5.98 -16.01 6.46
C SER A 69 -6.73 -17.22 5.94
N SER A 70 -6.21 -17.95 4.94
CA SER A 70 -6.85 -19.16 4.41
C SER A 70 -7.14 -20.20 5.50
N SER A 71 -8.20 -21.01 5.31
CA SER A 71 -8.47 -22.15 6.20
C SER A 71 -7.34 -23.18 6.20
N ASP A 72 -6.57 -23.22 5.11
CA ASP A 72 -5.45 -24.14 4.92
C ASP A 72 -4.11 -23.53 5.36
N ALA A 73 -4.13 -22.30 5.90
CA ALA A 73 -2.93 -21.61 6.34
C ALA A 73 -2.38 -22.23 7.64
N SER A 74 -1.08 -22.50 7.63
CA SER A 74 -0.33 -22.95 8.79
C SER A 74 0.41 -21.79 9.44
N ALA A 75 0.64 -21.88 10.76
CA ALA A 75 1.50 -20.94 11.48
C ALA A 75 2.94 -20.90 10.91
N SER A 76 3.37 -21.97 10.23
CA SER A 76 4.64 -22.02 9.51
C SER A 76 4.71 -21.06 8.32
N ASP A 77 3.58 -20.65 7.75
CA ASP A 77 3.52 -19.83 6.54
C ASP A 77 3.72 -18.34 6.84
N VAL A 78 3.59 -17.96 8.11
CA VAL A 78 3.76 -16.57 8.58
C VAL A 78 5.22 -16.13 8.48
N ILE A 79 6.19 -16.99 8.84
CA ILE A 79 7.61 -16.62 8.82
C ILE A 79 8.09 -16.33 7.37
N PRO A 80 7.81 -17.18 6.37
CA PRO A 80 8.07 -16.86 4.97
C PRO A 80 7.35 -15.60 4.49
N ALA A 81 6.08 -15.41 4.85
CA ALA A 81 5.31 -14.23 4.46
C ALA A 81 5.94 -12.92 4.97
N VAL A 82 6.31 -12.86 6.26
CA VAL A 82 6.99 -11.71 6.85
C VAL A 82 8.35 -11.47 6.19
N THR A 83 9.10 -12.54 5.90
CA THR A 83 10.40 -12.44 5.22
C THR A 83 10.27 -11.86 3.81
N VAL A 84 9.24 -12.25 3.07
CA VAL A 84 8.95 -11.70 1.73
C VAL A 84 8.59 -10.22 1.82
N LEU A 85 7.75 -9.82 2.77
CA LEU A 85 7.41 -8.41 2.99
C LEU A 85 8.64 -7.57 3.34
N GLN A 86 9.48 -8.05 4.25
CA GLN A 86 10.71 -7.36 4.63
C GLN A 86 11.63 -7.16 3.42
N ARG A 87 11.80 -8.17 2.56
CA ARG A 87 12.61 -8.05 1.33
C ARG A 87 11.99 -7.09 0.32
N LEU A 88 10.66 -7.07 0.23
CA LEU A 88 9.95 -6.17 -0.68
C LEU A 88 10.07 -4.71 -0.23
N LEU A 89 9.98 -4.46 1.07
CA LEU A 89 10.14 -3.12 1.66
C LEU A 89 11.60 -2.65 1.70
N ALA A 90 12.56 -3.58 1.88
CA ALA A 90 13.98 -3.25 1.87
C ALA A 90 14.55 -2.97 0.47
N LYS A 91 13.75 -3.17 -0.58
CA LYS A 91 14.15 -2.88 -1.95
C LYS A 91 14.06 -1.37 -2.18
N GLU A 92 15.12 -0.64 -1.81
CA GLU A 92 15.35 0.73 -2.27
C GLU A 92 15.39 0.72 -3.81
N THR A 93 14.47 1.45 -4.43
CA THR A 93 14.54 1.72 -5.88
C THR A 93 15.43 2.93 -6.10
N ASP A 94 16.21 2.93 -7.18
CA ASP A 94 17.20 3.96 -7.51
C ASP A 94 16.61 5.39 -7.57
N GLU A 95 15.29 5.51 -7.67
CA GLU A 95 14.51 6.75 -7.59
C GLU A 95 14.58 7.46 -6.23
N ASP A 96 14.92 6.75 -5.14
CA ASP A 96 15.10 7.35 -3.81
C ASP A 96 16.43 8.14 -3.69
N ARG A 97 17.32 8.03 -4.69
CA ARG A 97 18.57 8.82 -4.75
C ARG A 97 18.31 10.31 -4.87
N GLY A 98 17.21 10.73 -5.53
CA GLY A 98 16.88 12.15 -5.69
C GLY A 98 16.61 12.87 -4.37
N ILE A 99 16.09 12.15 -3.37
CA ILE A 99 15.77 12.70 -2.04
C ILE A 99 17.04 12.82 -1.17
N ARG A 100 17.99 11.91 -1.36
CA ARG A 100 19.25 11.89 -0.59
C ARG A 100 20.21 13.02 -0.98
N THR A 101 20.09 13.57 -2.17
CA THR A 101 20.94 14.69 -2.63
C THR A 101 20.56 16.02 -1.97
N LEU A 102 19.31 16.19 -1.51
CA LEU A 102 18.88 17.42 -0.82
C LEU A 102 19.34 17.49 0.64
N TYR A 103 19.64 16.35 1.27
CA TYR A 103 20.15 16.31 2.65
C TYR A 103 21.60 16.76 2.78
N TRP A 104 22.36 16.81 1.68
CA TRP A 104 23.77 17.23 1.67
C TRP A 104 24.00 18.66 1.16
N GLN A 105 22.93 19.43 0.92
CA GLN A 105 23.01 20.82 0.46
C GLN A 105 22.22 21.84 1.32
N LEU A 106 21.79 21.44 2.53
CA LEU A 106 21.23 22.34 3.55
C LEU A 106 22.14 22.37 4.79
#